data_AF-A0AAW4BXJ6-F1
#
_entry.id   AF-A0AAW4BXJ6-F1
#
_cell.length_a   1.000
_cell.length_b   1.000
_cell.length_c   1.000
_cell.angle_alpha   90.00
_cell.angle_beta   90.00
_cell.angle_gamma   90.00
#
_symmetry.space_group_name_H-M   'P 1'
#
loop_
_entity.id
_entity.type
_entity.pdbx_description
1 polymer ?
#
loop_
_entity_poly.entity_id
_entity_poly.type
_entity_poly.pdbx_seq_one_letter_code
_entity_poly.pdbx_strand_id
1 'polypeptide(L)'
;MSQAQAVPVSPLKQLWLKWRFHLNILLILIPLGFMPKYFADAKLFRGEAGLGANVINDIQVGPYTLDLAEMRDEPPRADGPAGHFKVFNASLCKACVNGVKAAYLRIGKPRSLRAAGTIFFGAPYNMGTSLPIPPRTKPDAQIWITLEGWDGSMHQASVPLAKASPATVAWLEKQGGNK
;
A
#
# COMPACT_ATOMS: atom_id res chain seq x y z
N MET A 1 39.80 40.71 53.80
CA MET A 1 39.86 39.73 52.71
C MET A 1 38.50 39.06 52.59
N SER A 2 37.75 39.34 51.54
CA SER A 2 36.38 38.82 51.38
C SER A 2 36.46 37.47 50.67
N GLN A 3 36.15 36.38 51.37
CA GLN A 3 36.03 35.07 50.73
C GLN A 3 34.72 35.00 49.95
N ALA A 4 34.81 34.88 48.63
CA ALA A 4 33.66 34.61 47.79
C ALA A 4 33.23 33.15 48.03
N GLN A 5 32.00 32.95 48.52
CA GLN A 5 31.39 31.63 48.64
C GLN A 5 31.15 31.05 47.23
N ALA A 6 31.82 29.94 46.93
CA ALA A 6 31.60 29.21 45.69
C ALA A 6 30.20 28.60 45.68
N VAL A 7 29.39 28.96 44.67
CA VAL A 7 28.04 28.42 44.49
C VAL A 7 28.12 26.90 44.24
N PRO A 8 27.36 26.07 44.97
CA PRO A 8 27.37 24.63 44.76
C PRO A 8 26.88 24.28 43.35
N VAL A 9 27.72 23.60 42.58
CA VAL A 9 27.41 23.21 41.21
C VAL A 9 26.71 21.85 41.23
N SER A 10 25.44 21.80 40.81
CA SER A 10 24.69 20.55 40.74
C SER A 10 25.23 19.65 39.62
N PRO A 11 25.54 18.36 39.88
CA PRO A 11 26.04 17.43 38.87
C PRO A 11 25.02 17.18 37.75
N LEU A 12 23.72 17.25 38.06
CA LEU A 12 22.64 17.15 37.08
C LEU A 12 22.64 18.33 36.12
N LYS A 13 22.92 19.55 36.63
CA LYS A 13 23.02 20.76 35.79
C LYS A 13 24.21 20.68 34.84
N GLN A 14 25.36 20.16 35.28
CA GLN A 14 26.53 19.97 34.43
C GLN A 14 26.28 18.90 33.35
N LEU A 15 25.65 17.78 33.74
CA LEU A 15 25.25 16.73 32.79
C LEU A 15 24.28 17.28 31.73
N TRP A 16 23.25 18.03 32.14
CA TRP A 16 22.31 18.67 31.23
C TRP A 16 23.01 19.64 30.24
N LEU A 17 23.85 20.54 30.75
CA LEU A 17 24.55 21.50 29.90
C LEU A 17 25.53 20.83 28.92
N LYS A 18 26.12 19.68 29.30
CA LYS A 18 26.95 18.84 28.42
C LYS A 18 26.12 18.15 27.33
N TRP A 19 24.97 17.59 27.69
CA TRP A 19 24.16 16.78 26.78
C TRP A 19 23.17 17.57 25.92
N ARG A 20 22.78 18.79 26.31
CA ARG A 20 21.79 19.58 25.56
C ARG A 20 22.18 19.78 24.09
N PHE A 21 23.47 19.96 23.80
CA PHE A 21 23.94 20.15 22.43
C PHE A 21 23.73 18.89 21.58
N HIS A 22 24.09 17.72 22.13
CA HIS A 22 23.89 16.44 21.47
C HIS A 22 22.41 16.12 21.28
N LEU A 23 21.56 16.44 22.26
CA LEU A 23 20.10 16.29 22.15
C LEU A 23 19.51 17.19 21.05
N ASN A 24 19.98 18.43 20.90
CA ASN A 24 19.56 19.32 19.82
C ASN A 24 20.01 18.80 18.43
N ILE A 25 21.23 18.25 18.34
CA ILE A 25 21.70 17.60 17.10
C ILE A 25 20.80 16.41 16.76
N LEU A 26 20.52 15.53 17.74
CA LEU A 26 19.64 14.37 17.53
C LEU A 26 18.24 14.81 17.08
N LEU A 27 17.69 15.89 17.64
CA LEU A 27 16.40 16.44 17.24
C LEU A 27 16.34 16.80 15.74
N ILE A 28 17.46 17.21 15.16
CA ILE A 28 17.56 17.55 13.73
C ILE A 28 17.88 16.30 12.89
N LEU A 29 18.79 15.44 13.35
CA LEU A 29 19.22 14.25 12.60
C LEU A 29 18.13 13.19 12.49
N ILE A 30 17.26 13.05 13.49
CA ILE A 30 16.19 12.06 13.48
C ILE A 30 15.23 12.30 12.29
N PRO A 31 14.58 13.47 12.12
CA PRO A 31 13.75 13.74 10.95
C PRO A 31 14.50 13.60 9.63
N LEU A 32 15.74 14.10 9.55
CA LEU A 32 16.58 13.97 8.35
C LEU A 32 16.80 12.51 7.94
N GLY A 33 17.02 11.61 8.90
CA GLY A 33 17.15 10.18 8.65
C GLY A 33 15.88 9.54 8.08
N PHE A 34 14.69 10.04 8.44
CA PHE A 34 13.41 9.53 7.94
C PHE A 34 12.95 10.18 6.63
N MET A 35 13.50 11.33 6.23
CA MET A 35 13.11 12.06 5.03
C MET A 35 13.11 11.21 3.75
N PRO A 36 14.14 10.39 3.44
CA PRO A 36 14.14 9.60 2.20
C PRO A 36 12.93 8.67 2.08
N LYS A 37 12.58 7.96 3.16
CA LYS A 37 11.40 7.09 3.19
C LYS A 37 10.11 7.90 3.05
N TYR A 38 10.00 9.01 3.78
CA TYR A 38 8.83 9.90 3.69
C TYR A 38 8.59 10.38 2.25
N PHE A 39 9.62 10.85 1.54
CA PHE A 39 9.47 11.31 0.17
C PHE A 39 9.20 10.18 -0.82
N ALA A 40 9.79 9.00 -0.64
CA ALA A 40 9.47 7.83 -1.45
C ALA A 40 7.99 7.45 -1.29
N ASP A 41 7.51 7.45 -0.04
CA ASP A 41 6.12 7.14 0.30
C ASP A 41 5.15 8.20 -0.26
N ALA A 42 5.52 9.48 -0.19
CA ALA A 42 4.74 10.58 -0.75
C ALA A 42 4.66 10.52 -2.28
N LYS A 43 5.77 10.23 -2.97
CA LYS A 43 5.81 10.08 -4.43
C LYS A 43 4.93 8.93 -4.90
N LEU A 44 5.01 7.79 -4.22
CA LEU A 44 4.17 6.63 -4.51
C LEU A 44 2.69 6.94 -4.30
N PHE A 45 2.33 7.59 -3.19
CA PHE A 45 0.93 7.97 -2.92
C PHE A 45 0.36 8.93 -3.97
N ARG A 46 1.19 9.83 -4.51
CA ARG A 46 0.81 10.75 -5.60
C ARG A 46 0.81 10.10 -6.98
N GLY A 47 1.34 8.89 -7.13
CA GLY A 47 1.55 8.23 -8.42
C GLY A 47 2.79 8.72 -9.20
N GLU A 48 3.62 9.58 -8.62
CA GLU A 48 4.85 10.07 -9.24
C GLU A 48 5.92 8.97 -9.35
N ALA A 49 5.82 7.91 -8.53
CA ALA A 49 6.69 6.74 -8.57
C ALA A 49 6.08 5.55 -9.35
N GLY A 50 5.02 5.78 -10.13
CA GLY A 50 4.26 4.72 -10.81
C GLY A 50 3.21 4.06 -9.93
N LEU A 51 2.71 2.88 -10.35
CA LEU A 51 1.60 2.20 -9.68
C LEU A 51 2.00 1.50 -8.38
N GLY A 52 3.25 1.09 -8.23
CA GLY A 52 3.72 0.38 -7.04
C GLY A 52 4.69 -0.74 -7.37
N ALA A 53 4.65 -1.81 -6.57
CA ALA A 53 5.49 -2.98 -6.74
C ALA A 53 4.79 -4.06 -7.57
N ASN A 54 5.59 -4.98 -8.13
CA ASN A 54 5.11 -6.16 -8.85
C ASN A 54 4.06 -5.83 -9.93
N VAL A 55 4.39 -4.81 -10.74
CA VAL A 55 3.51 -4.31 -11.80
C VAL A 55 3.29 -5.39 -12.85
N ILE A 56 2.02 -5.60 -13.20
CA ILE A 56 1.58 -6.47 -14.27
C ILE A 56 0.92 -5.58 -15.31
N ASN A 57 1.58 -5.48 -16.47
CA ASN A 57 1.11 -4.65 -17.56
C ASN A 57 0.15 -5.41 -18.48
N ASP A 58 -0.65 -4.65 -19.23
CA ASP A 58 -1.43 -5.11 -20.38
C ASP A 58 -2.37 -6.28 -20.06
N ILE A 59 -3.00 -6.27 -18.89
CA ILE A 59 -3.99 -7.29 -18.53
C ILE A 59 -5.22 -7.06 -19.42
N GLN A 60 -5.45 -7.99 -20.35
CA GLN A 60 -6.62 -7.97 -21.22
C GLN A 60 -7.89 -8.30 -20.43
N VAL A 61 -8.85 -7.39 -20.42
CA VAL A 61 -10.16 -7.54 -19.78
C VAL A 61 -11.26 -7.22 -20.80
N GLY A 62 -11.63 -8.21 -21.61
CA GLY A 62 -12.56 -8.01 -22.72
C GLY A 62 -11.95 -7.10 -23.79
N PRO A 63 -12.61 -5.99 -24.19
CA PRO A 63 -12.06 -5.03 -25.16
C PRO A 63 -11.07 -4.03 -24.53
N TYR A 64 -10.92 -4.03 -23.20
CA TYR A 64 -10.09 -3.08 -22.46
C TYR A 64 -8.78 -3.73 -22.00
N THR A 65 -7.76 -2.91 -21.75
CA THR A 65 -6.54 -3.32 -21.05
C THR A 65 -6.31 -2.46 -19.80
N LEU A 66 -5.69 -3.06 -18.80
CA LEU A 66 -5.39 -2.43 -17.51
C LEU A 66 -4.05 -2.95 -16.96
N ASP A 67 -3.28 -2.04 -16.37
CA ASP A 67 -2.11 -2.37 -15.57
C ASP A 67 -2.51 -2.46 -14.11
N LEU A 68 -1.95 -3.42 -13.37
CA LEU A 68 -2.23 -3.64 -11.96
C LEU A 68 -0.92 -3.78 -11.18
N ALA A 69 -0.84 -3.16 -10.01
CA ALA A 69 0.28 -3.29 -9.10
C ALA A 69 -0.21 -3.36 -7.66
N GLU A 70 0.49 -4.10 -6.80
CA GLU A 70 0.33 -3.88 -5.37
C GLU A 70 1.01 -2.56 -4.98
N MET A 71 0.40 -1.79 -4.09
CA MET A 71 0.96 -0.48 -3.74
C MET A 71 2.37 -0.61 -3.15
N ARG A 72 2.59 -1.63 -2.30
CA ARG A 72 3.86 -1.90 -1.62
C ARG A 72 4.12 -3.39 -1.58
N ASP A 73 5.37 -3.80 -1.72
CA ASP A 73 5.82 -5.19 -1.50
C ASP A 73 5.95 -5.48 0.01
N GLU A 74 4.81 -5.48 0.70
CA GLU A 74 4.67 -5.67 2.14
C GLU A 74 3.50 -6.63 2.44
N PRO A 75 3.46 -7.32 3.59
CA PRO A 75 2.30 -8.12 3.97
C PRO A 75 0.99 -7.30 4.02
N PRO A 76 -0.19 -7.94 3.89
CA PRO A 76 -1.46 -7.30 4.18
C PRO A 76 -1.47 -6.65 5.56
N ARG A 77 -2.07 -5.46 5.68
CA ARG A 77 -2.17 -4.76 6.96
C ARG A 77 -3.45 -5.16 7.67
N ALA A 78 -3.35 -5.34 8.99
CA ALA A 78 -4.51 -5.54 9.84
C ALA A 78 -5.28 -4.22 10.01
N ASP A 79 -6.60 -4.29 9.86
CA ASP A 79 -7.54 -3.17 10.05
C ASP A 79 -8.54 -3.52 11.17
N GLY A 80 -7.99 -3.95 12.31
CA GLY A 80 -8.76 -4.35 13.48
C GLY A 80 -9.76 -5.48 13.18
N PRO A 81 -11.03 -5.36 13.64
CA PRO A 81 -12.06 -6.37 13.39
C PRO A 81 -12.42 -6.58 11.92
N ALA A 82 -12.07 -5.65 11.03
CA ALA A 82 -12.36 -5.76 9.59
C ALA A 82 -11.44 -6.79 8.89
N GLY A 83 -10.38 -7.25 9.56
CA GLY A 83 -9.46 -8.26 9.04
C GLY A 83 -8.24 -7.65 8.37
N HIS A 84 -7.68 -8.35 7.38
CA HIS A 84 -6.45 -7.93 6.69
C HIS A 84 -6.77 -7.41 5.30
N PHE A 85 -6.09 -6.33 4.91
CA PHE A 85 -6.27 -5.68 3.61
C PHE A 85 -4.95 -5.48 2.90
N LYS A 86 -5.02 -5.56 1.57
CA LYS A 86 -3.91 -5.29 0.68
C LYS A 86 -4.29 -4.19 -0.31
N VAL A 87 -3.48 -3.15 -0.39
CA VAL A 87 -3.74 -2.03 -1.30
C VAL A 87 -3.19 -2.35 -2.68
N PHE A 88 -4.02 -2.18 -3.71
CA PHE A 88 -3.65 -2.29 -5.11
C PHE A 88 -3.93 -0.98 -5.84
N ASN A 89 -3.08 -0.65 -6.79
CA ASN A 89 -3.27 0.43 -7.74
C ASN A 89 -3.43 -0.15 -9.14
N ALA A 90 -4.18 0.55 -9.99
CA ALA A 90 -4.37 0.18 -11.36
C ALA A 90 -4.41 1.40 -12.29
N SER A 91 -4.08 1.17 -13.56
CA SER A 91 -4.18 2.17 -14.63
C SER A 91 -4.91 1.56 -15.81
N LEU A 92 -5.95 2.22 -16.29
CA LEU A 92 -6.61 1.88 -17.54
C LEU A 92 -5.75 2.33 -18.73
N CYS A 93 -5.87 1.59 -19.83
CA CYS A 93 -5.29 2.03 -21.09
C CYS A 93 -5.85 3.40 -21.51
N LYS A 94 -5.04 4.20 -22.20
CA LYS A 94 -5.43 5.57 -22.59
C LYS A 94 -6.74 5.63 -23.38
N ALA A 95 -6.98 4.67 -24.27
CA ALA A 95 -8.21 4.58 -25.07
C ALA A 95 -9.42 4.04 -24.27
N CYS A 96 -9.18 3.34 -23.16
CA CYS A 96 -10.19 2.63 -22.37
C CYS A 96 -10.98 3.57 -21.44
N VAL A 97 -10.37 4.70 -21.06
CA VAL A 97 -10.88 5.61 -20.01
C VAL A 97 -12.31 6.09 -20.24
N ASN A 98 -12.70 6.31 -21.50
CA ASN A 98 -14.05 6.77 -21.84
C ASN A 98 -15.08 5.64 -21.93
N GLY A 99 -14.64 4.38 -22.07
CA GLY A 99 -15.51 3.21 -22.20
C GLY A 99 -15.81 2.54 -20.87
N VAL A 100 -14.89 2.63 -19.90
CA VAL A 100 -15.01 2.00 -18.58
C VAL A 100 -15.72 2.94 -17.61
N LYS A 101 -16.81 2.44 -17.02
CA LYS A 101 -17.57 3.10 -15.96
C LYS A 101 -16.98 2.82 -14.58
N ALA A 102 -16.62 1.56 -14.31
CA ALA A 102 -16.06 1.15 -13.03
C ALA A 102 -15.14 -0.06 -13.18
N ALA A 103 -14.14 -0.14 -12.29
CA ALA A 103 -13.23 -1.27 -12.18
C ALA A 103 -13.29 -1.85 -10.77
N TYR A 104 -13.28 -3.17 -10.67
CA TYR A 104 -13.38 -3.90 -9.42
C TYR A 104 -12.28 -4.94 -9.29
N LEU A 105 -11.91 -5.25 -8.04
CA LEU A 105 -10.93 -6.26 -7.69
C LEU A 105 -11.47 -7.21 -6.61
N ARG A 106 -11.23 -8.51 -6.79
CA ARG A 106 -11.67 -9.54 -5.85
C ARG A 106 -10.70 -10.71 -5.77
N ILE A 107 -10.60 -11.35 -4.61
CA ILE A 107 -10.02 -12.70 -4.50
C ILE A 107 -11.09 -13.74 -4.83
N GLY A 108 -10.82 -14.56 -5.85
CA GLY A 108 -11.73 -15.58 -6.37
C GLY A 108 -12.78 -15.02 -7.35
N LYS A 109 -13.33 -15.91 -8.18
CA LYS A 109 -14.21 -15.53 -9.29
C LYS A 109 -15.51 -14.90 -8.78
N PRO A 110 -15.88 -13.69 -9.22
CA PRO A 110 -17.16 -13.08 -8.88
C PRO A 110 -18.32 -13.77 -9.62
N ARG A 111 -19.43 -14.00 -8.92
CA ARG A 111 -20.66 -14.60 -9.48
C ARG A 111 -21.59 -13.59 -10.15
N SER A 112 -21.40 -12.30 -9.88
CA SER A 112 -22.20 -11.19 -10.40
C SER A 112 -21.49 -9.86 -10.14
N LEU A 113 -21.96 -8.77 -10.76
CA LEU A 113 -21.45 -7.41 -10.51
C LEU A 113 -21.57 -6.99 -9.04
N ARG A 114 -22.69 -7.31 -8.38
CA ARG A 114 -22.87 -7.06 -6.93
C ARG A 114 -21.81 -7.75 -6.07
N ALA A 115 -21.20 -8.82 -6.59
CA ALA A 115 -20.14 -9.58 -5.93
C ALA A 115 -18.76 -9.33 -6.55
N ALA A 116 -18.57 -8.30 -7.39
CA ALA A 116 -17.33 -8.01 -8.12
C ALA A 116 -16.15 -7.64 -7.22
N GLY A 117 -16.40 -7.36 -5.94
CA GLY A 117 -15.37 -7.12 -4.93
C GLY A 117 -15.28 -5.64 -4.54
N THR A 118 -14.07 -5.20 -4.25
CA THR A 118 -13.79 -3.79 -3.95
C THR A 118 -13.70 -3.00 -5.25
N ILE A 119 -14.16 -1.76 -5.23
CA ILE A 119 -14.11 -0.86 -6.39
C ILE A 119 -12.82 -0.03 -6.35
N PHE A 120 -12.24 0.26 -7.51
CA PHE A 120 -11.15 1.21 -7.65
C PHE A 120 -11.67 2.65 -7.63
N PHE A 121 -10.95 3.54 -6.94
CA PHE A 121 -11.24 4.96 -6.86
C PHE A 121 -10.04 5.79 -7.28
N GLY A 122 -10.28 7.00 -7.79
CA GLY A 122 -9.23 7.95 -8.19
C GLY A 122 -9.23 8.22 -9.69
N ALA A 123 -8.09 8.70 -10.19
CA ALA A 123 -7.94 8.99 -11.61
C ALA A 123 -7.82 7.68 -12.42
N PRO A 124 -8.38 7.60 -13.64
CA PRO A 124 -8.35 6.36 -14.45
C PRO A 124 -6.96 5.79 -14.73
N TYR A 125 -5.92 6.63 -14.68
CA TYR A 125 -4.51 6.27 -14.88
C TYR A 125 -3.74 5.99 -13.57
N ASN A 126 -4.37 6.21 -12.43
CA ASN A 126 -3.83 5.87 -11.11
C ASN A 126 -4.97 5.81 -10.10
N MET A 127 -5.63 4.66 -10.08
CA MET A 127 -6.76 4.39 -9.21
C MET A 127 -6.39 3.32 -8.19
N GLY A 128 -6.82 3.49 -6.95
CA GLY A 128 -6.45 2.65 -5.82
C GLY A 128 -7.65 1.92 -5.23
N THR A 129 -7.41 0.75 -4.64
CA THR A 129 -8.41 0.01 -3.87
C THR A 129 -7.79 -0.76 -2.73
N SER A 130 -8.57 -0.98 -1.67
CA SER A 130 -8.18 -1.80 -0.51
C SER A 130 -8.84 -3.17 -0.63
N LEU A 131 -8.09 -4.16 -1.09
CA LEU A 131 -8.58 -5.52 -1.28
C LEU A 131 -8.59 -6.29 0.04
N PRO A 132 -9.76 -6.72 0.57
CA PRO A 132 -9.79 -7.61 1.72
C PRO A 132 -9.14 -8.94 1.38
N ILE A 133 -8.36 -9.49 2.32
CA ILE A 133 -7.75 -10.82 2.26
C ILE A 133 -8.51 -11.76 3.20
N PRO A 134 -9.46 -12.56 2.69
CA PRO A 134 -10.22 -13.49 3.53
C PRO A 134 -9.30 -14.47 4.30
N PRO A 135 -9.63 -14.86 5.54
CA PRO A 135 -8.81 -15.79 6.34
C PRO A 135 -8.60 -17.18 5.73
N ARG A 136 -9.44 -17.57 4.77
CA ARG A 136 -9.36 -18.85 4.04
C ARG A 136 -8.77 -18.70 2.63
N THR A 137 -8.16 -17.55 2.33
CA THR A 137 -7.44 -17.36 1.06
C THR A 137 -6.29 -18.36 0.98
N LYS A 138 -6.21 -19.08 -0.13
CA LYS A 138 -5.11 -19.99 -0.39
C LYS A 138 -3.95 -19.26 -1.08
N PRO A 139 -2.69 -19.67 -0.89
CA PRO A 139 -1.53 -19.15 -1.61
C PRO A 139 -1.68 -19.17 -3.15
N ASP A 140 -2.36 -20.18 -3.69
CA ASP A 140 -2.61 -20.36 -5.13
C ASP A 140 -3.86 -19.62 -5.65
N ALA A 141 -4.48 -18.77 -4.82
CA ALA A 141 -5.67 -18.04 -5.20
C ALA A 141 -5.44 -17.12 -6.41
N GLN A 142 -6.53 -16.81 -7.11
CA GLN A 142 -6.55 -15.87 -8.22
C GLN A 142 -7.19 -14.57 -7.76
N ILE A 143 -6.62 -13.44 -8.18
CA ILE A 143 -7.33 -12.16 -8.16
C ILE A 143 -8.11 -12.00 -9.46
N TRP A 144 -9.31 -11.46 -9.36
CA TRP A 144 -10.24 -11.24 -10.46
C TRP A 144 -10.46 -9.74 -10.61
N ILE A 145 -10.23 -9.27 -11.83
CA ILE A 145 -10.49 -7.91 -12.27
C ILE A 145 -11.81 -7.94 -13.01
N THR A 146 -12.72 -7.03 -12.68
CA THR A 146 -13.97 -6.86 -13.40
C THR A 146 -14.08 -5.42 -13.87
N LEU A 147 -14.33 -5.22 -15.17
CA LEU A 147 -14.60 -3.91 -15.75
C LEU A 147 -16.07 -3.84 -16.18
N GLU A 148 -16.77 -2.80 -15.73
CA GLU A 148 -18.11 -2.44 -16.18
C GLU A 148 -17.98 -1.30 -17.20
N GLY A 149 -18.53 -1.51 -18.40
CA GLY A 149 -18.62 -0.49 -19.44
C GLY A 149 -19.78 0.49 -19.20
N TRP A 150 -19.71 1.68 -19.78
CA TRP A 150 -20.84 2.63 -19.77
C TRP A 150 -22.08 2.13 -20.51
N ASP A 151 -21.89 1.18 -21.43
CA ASP A 151 -22.94 0.45 -22.13
C ASP A 151 -23.56 -0.69 -21.29
N GLY A 152 -23.08 -0.90 -20.06
CA GLY A 152 -23.51 -1.98 -19.17
C GLY A 152 -22.85 -3.34 -19.46
N SER A 153 -21.91 -3.40 -20.42
CA SER A 153 -21.11 -4.60 -20.67
C SER A 153 -20.20 -4.92 -19.49
N MET A 154 -19.93 -6.21 -19.30
CA MET A 154 -19.16 -6.71 -18.16
C MET A 154 -18.06 -7.63 -18.65
N HIS A 155 -16.82 -7.29 -18.33
CA HIS A 155 -15.65 -8.03 -18.74
C HIS A 155 -14.82 -8.43 -17.54
N GLN A 156 -14.25 -9.64 -17.56
CA GLN A 156 -13.50 -10.19 -16.44
C GLN A 156 -12.19 -10.80 -16.92
N ALA A 157 -11.17 -10.66 -16.08
CA ALA A 157 -9.90 -11.33 -16.22
C ALA A 157 -9.40 -11.78 -14.86
N SER A 158 -8.47 -12.73 -14.84
CA SER A 158 -7.86 -13.24 -13.63
C SER A 158 -6.35 -13.22 -13.72
N VAL A 159 -5.70 -12.96 -12.58
CA VAL A 159 -4.26 -13.05 -12.42
C VAL A 159 -3.93 -13.87 -11.17
N PRO A 160 -2.87 -14.70 -11.19
CA PRO A 160 -2.43 -15.39 -9.98
C PRO A 160 -2.05 -14.40 -8.86
N LEU A 161 -2.53 -14.65 -7.64
CA LEU A 161 -2.19 -13.82 -6.48
C LEU A 161 -0.67 -13.79 -6.25
N ALA A 162 0.02 -14.92 -6.50
CA ALA A 162 1.47 -15.01 -6.42
C ALA A 162 2.20 -14.05 -7.37
N LYS A 163 1.60 -13.72 -8.52
CA LYS A 163 2.17 -12.75 -9.47
C LYS A 163 1.86 -11.32 -9.04
N ALA A 164 0.65 -11.08 -8.55
CA ALA A 164 0.17 -9.75 -8.21
C ALA A 164 0.62 -9.24 -6.83
N SER A 165 0.87 -10.16 -5.89
CA SER A 165 1.37 -9.83 -4.56
C SER A 165 2.13 -11.02 -3.93
N PRO A 166 3.43 -11.19 -4.28
CA PRO A 166 4.30 -12.18 -3.65
C PRO A 166 4.34 -12.05 -2.12
N ALA A 167 4.40 -10.82 -1.58
CA ALA A 167 4.40 -10.58 -0.14
C ALA A 167 3.11 -11.08 0.56
N THR A 168 1.95 -10.98 -0.11
CA THR A 168 0.70 -11.54 0.42
C THR A 168 0.74 -13.05 0.45
N VAL A 169 1.29 -13.70 -0.59
CA VAL A 169 1.44 -15.16 -0.61
C VAL A 169 2.38 -15.64 0.50
N ALA A 170 3.54 -15.00 0.65
CA ALA A 170 4.47 -15.32 1.73
C ALA A 170 3.85 -15.14 3.13
N TRP A 171 2.98 -14.14 3.30
CA TRP A 171 2.20 -13.96 4.52
C TRP A 171 1.16 -15.07 4.72
N LEU A 172 0.42 -15.46 3.67
CA LEU A 172 -0.56 -16.55 3.72
C LEU A 172 0.07 -17.89 4.08
N GLU A 173 1.25 -18.20 3.55
CA GLU A 173 2.00 -19.42 3.87
C GLU A 173 2.38 -19.48 5.36
N LYS A 174 2.83 -18.36 5.93
CA LYS A 174 3.11 -18.24 7.36
C LYS A 174 1.85 -18.39 8.23
N GLN A 175 0.71 -17.86 7.78
CA GLN A 175 -0.57 -18.01 8.48
C GLN A 175 -1.12 -19.43 8.39
N GLY A 176 -0.92 -20.11 7.25
CA GLY A 176 -1.33 -21.49 7.03
C GLY A 176 -0.55 -22.51 7.87
N GLY A 177 0.70 -22.19 8.24
CA GLY A 177 1.50 -22.97 9.19
C GLY A 177 1.10 -22.80 10.66
N ASN A 178 0.23 -21.85 10.98
CA ASN A 178 -0.32 -21.63 12.33
C ASN A 178 -1.72 -22.26 12.52
N LYS A 179 -2.07 -23.25 11.70
CA LYS A 179 -3.30 -24.05 11.84
C LYS A 179 -3.01 -25.45 12.35
#